data_AF-A0A135IB88-F1
#
_entry.id   AF-A0A135IB88-F1
#
_cell.length_a   1.000
_cell.length_b   1.000
_cell.length_c   1.000
_cell.angle_alpha   90.00
_cell.angle_beta   90.00
_cell.angle_gamma   90.00
#
_symmetry.space_group_name_H-M   'P 1'
#
loop_
_entity.id
_entity.type
_entity.pdbx_description
1 polymer ?
#
loop_
_entity_poly.entity_id
_entity_poly.type
_entity_poly.pdbx_seq_one_letter_code
_entity_poly.pdbx_strand_id
1 'polypeptide(L)'
;MKTIKIIIAVVAVFAASSSYAFEEENFLGNNSVRQEIRELQRQVKQLERRVRQLEREQGDSSISSRWGCYLDDLRAGGIYGTGYTKAEAKGRVLEKCAEKDGTCFESSVKCSTED
;
A
#
# COMPACT_ATOMS: atom_id res chain seq x y z
N MET A 1 44.01 46.04 -31.51
CA MET A 1 43.44 44.81 -32.11
C MET A 1 44.01 43.50 -31.54
N LYS A 2 45.32 43.37 -31.30
CA LYS A 2 45.93 42.13 -30.75
C LYS A 2 45.43 41.74 -29.35
N THR A 3 45.24 42.72 -28.46
CA THR A 3 44.79 42.50 -27.07
C THR A 3 43.35 42.01 -26.96
N ILE A 4 42.46 42.50 -27.83
CA ILE A 4 41.03 42.10 -27.86
C ILE A 4 40.89 40.62 -28.24
N LYS A 5 41.70 40.11 -29.17
CA LYS A 5 41.67 38.69 -29.57
C LYS A 5 42.11 37.75 -28.44
N ILE A 6 43.06 38.18 -27.59
CA ILE A 6 43.53 37.41 -26.45
C ILE A 6 42.44 37.30 -25.38
N ILE A 7 41.74 38.40 -25.09
CA ILE A 7 40.65 38.42 -24.11
C ILE A 7 39.51 37.47 -24.53
N ILE A 8 39.13 37.50 -25.82
CA ILE A 8 38.10 36.59 -26.36
C ILE A 8 38.51 35.12 -26.21
N ALA A 9 39.78 34.79 -26.49
CA ALA A 9 40.28 33.42 -26.35
C ALA A 9 40.26 32.94 -24.89
N VAL A 10 40.61 33.80 -23.93
CA VAL A 10 40.61 33.44 -22.50
C VAL A 10 39.19 33.23 -21.97
N VAL A 11 38.23 34.07 -22.37
CA VAL A 11 36.81 33.92 -21.99
C VAL A 11 36.21 32.64 -22.58
N ALA A 12 36.56 32.28 -23.81
CA ALA A 12 36.08 31.05 -24.44
C ALA A 12 36.61 29.79 -23.74
N VAL A 13 37.87 29.80 -23.29
CA VAL A 13 38.46 28.67 -22.54
C VAL A 13 37.82 28.54 -21.15
N PHE A 14 37.59 29.67 -20.45
CA PHE A 14 36.90 29.66 -19.15
C PHE A 14 35.45 29.21 -19.24
N ALA A 15 34.71 29.64 -20.27
CA ALA A 15 33.33 29.24 -20.49
C ALA A 15 33.22 27.74 -20.84
N ALA A 16 34.17 27.21 -21.61
CA ALA A 16 34.23 25.77 -21.89
C ALA A 16 34.44 24.98 -20.60
N SER A 17 35.36 25.38 -19.72
CA SER A 17 35.62 24.67 -18.47
C SER A 17 34.41 24.60 -17.51
N SER A 18 33.54 25.63 -17.50
CA SER A 18 32.34 25.62 -16.66
C SER A 18 31.24 24.67 -17.14
N SER A 19 31.24 24.26 -18.41
CA SER A 19 30.22 23.36 -18.96
C SER A 19 30.46 21.89 -18.60
N TYR A 20 31.70 21.49 -18.27
CA TYR A 20 32.02 20.09 -17.96
C TYR A 20 31.71 19.67 -16.52
N ALA A 21 31.32 20.61 -15.63
CA ALA A 21 31.06 20.33 -14.21
C ALA A 21 29.56 20.18 -13.85
N PHE A 22 28.63 20.45 -14.78
CA PHE A 22 27.18 20.48 -14.49
C PHE A 22 26.42 19.21 -14.95
N GLU A 23 27.06 18.33 -15.71
CA GLU A 23 26.38 17.14 -16.28
C GLU A 23 26.44 15.91 -15.36
N GLU A 24 27.35 15.89 -14.37
CA GLU A 24 27.59 14.74 -13.50
C GLU A 24 26.52 14.58 -12.39
N GLU A 25 26.00 15.69 -11.83
CA GLU A 25 24.93 15.65 -10.82
C GLU A 25 23.59 15.14 -11.39
N ASN A 26 23.24 15.55 -12.62
CA ASN A 26 21.99 15.13 -13.27
C ASN A 26 21.99 13.63 -13.61
N PHE A 27 23.15 13.05 -13.92
CA PHE A 27 23.27 11.61 -14.22
C PHE A 27 23.19 10.75 -12.96
N LEU A 28 23.78 11.18 -11.85
CA LEU A 28 23.73 10.48 -10.57
C LEU A 28 22.32 10.48 -9.96
N GLY A 29 21.62 11.63 -9.98
CA GLY A 29 20.24 11.73 -9.51
C GLY A 29 19.25 10.91 -10.34
N ASN A 30 19.48 10.75 -11.64
CA ASN A 30 18.63 9.93 -12.51
C ASN A 30 18.86 8.43 -12.26
N ASN A 31 20.07 8.03 -11.90
CA ASN A 31 20.39 6.62 -11.60
C ASN A 31 19.79 6.15 -10.27
N SER A 32 19.77 6.98 -9.22
CA SER A 32 19.11 6.64 -7.96
C SER A 32 17.59 6.51 -8.13
N VAL A 33 16.96 7.46 -8.83
CA VAL A 33 15.52 7.40 -9.15
C VAL A 33 15.18 6.17 -9.98
N ARG A 34 16.02 5.81 -10.97
CA ARG A 34 15.86 4.57 -11.74
C ARG A 34 16.02 3.31 -10.90
N GLN A 35 16.86 3.33 -9.86
CA GLN A 35 16.99 2.21 -8.93
C GLN A 35 15.73 2.05 -8.08
N GLU A 36 15.21 3.15 -7.53
CA GLU A 36 13.96 3.15 -6.75
C GLU A 36 12.78 2.65 -7.58
N ILE A 37 12.64 3.11 -8.83
CA ILE A 37 11.60 2.62 -9.75
C ILE A 37 11.70 1.10 -9.95
N ARG A 38 12.91 0.57 -10.16
CA ARG A 38 13.13 -0.88 -10.35
C ARG A 38 12.79 -1.67 -9.10
N GLU A 39 13.08 -1.13 -7.93
CA GLU A 39 12.77 -1.77 -6.65
C GLU A 39 11.25 -1.79 -6.38
N LEU A 40 10.58 -0.66 -6.59
CA LEU A 40 9.12 -0.57 -6.50
C LEU A 40 8.45 -1.52 -7.49
N GLN A 41 8.92 -1.62 -8.73
CA GLN A 41 8.42 -2.58 -9.71
C GLN A 41 8.57 -4.03 -9.26
N ARG A 42 9.67 -4.39 -8.59
CA ARG A 42 9.86 -5.74 -8.02
C ARG A 42 8.87 -6.01 -6.89
N GLN A 43 8.67 -5.03 -6.01
CA GLN A 43 7.72 -5.16 -4.91
C GLN A 43 6.29 -5.33 -5.43
N VAL A 44 5.86 -4.54 -6.42
CA VAL A 44 4.54 -4.69 -7.06
C VAL A 44 4.38 -6.08 -7.67
N LYS A 45 5.38 -6.56 -8.41
CA LYS A 45 5.35 -7.90 -9.01
C LYS A 45 5.30 -9.02 -7.97
N GLN A 46 5.95 -8.84 -6.83
CA GLN A 46 5.89 -9.79 -5.71
C GLN A 46 4.51 -9.77 -5.03
N LEU A 47 3.91 -8.59 -4.88
CA LEU A 47 2.56 -8.44 -4.35
C LEU A 47 1.53 -9.10 -5.25
N GLU A 48 1.58 -8.84 -6.57
CA GLU A 48 0.67 -9.48 -7.53
C GLU A 48 0.75 -11.01 -7.49
N ARG A 49 1.95 -11.58 -7.31
CA ARG A 49 2.11 -13.03 -7.17
C ARG A 49 1.43 -13.55 -5.90
N ARG A 50 1.58 -12.84 -4.78
CA ARG A 50 0.91 -13.21 -3.52
C ARG A 50 -0.60 -13.11 -3.63
N VAL A 51 -1.12 -12.06 -4.26
CA VAL A 51 -2.56 -11.90 -4.51
C VAL A 51 -3.09 -13.05 -5.36
N ARG A 52 -2.45 -13.36 -6.51
CA ARG A 52 -2.87 -14.48 -7.37
C ARG A 52 -2.77 -15.84 -6.67
N GLN A 53 -1.78 -16.02 -5.80
CA GLN A 53 -1.65 -17.24 -5.00
C GLN A 53 -2.81 -17.36 -4.01
N LEU A 54 -3.12 -16.29 -3.28
CA LEU A 54 -4.25 -16.24 -2.36
C LEU A 54 -5.59 -16.45 -3.09
N GLU A 55 -5.78 -15.83 -4.26
CA GLU A 55 -6.98 -16.03 -5.08
C GLU A 55 -7.14 -17.48 -5.55
N ARG A 56 -6.04 -18.16 -5.90
CA ARG A 56 -6.07 -19.59 -6.28
C ARG A 56 -6.34 -20.49 -5.08
N GLU A 57 -5.71 -20.21 -3.94
CA GLU A 57 -5.94 -20.95 -2.69
C GLU A 57 -7.38 -20.77 -2.19
N GLN A 58 -8.00 -19.61 -2.44
CA GLN A 58 -9.40 -19.32 -2.10
C GLN A 58 -10.41 -19.92 -3.09
N GLY A 59 -9.95 -20.36 -4.27
CA GLY A 59 -10.81 -20.88 -5.34
C GLY A 59 -11.19 -22.37 -5.23
N ASP A 60 -10.58 -23.12 -4.30
CA ASP A 60 -10.66 -24.60 -4.28
C ASP A 60 -11.34 -25.20 -3.03
N SER A 61 -11.98 -24.38 -2.18
CA SER A 61 -12.80 -24.87 -1.07
C SER A 61 -14.29 -24.68 -1.37
N SER A 62 -14.87 -25.68 -2.04
CA SER A 62 -16.32 -25.91 -2.07
C SER A 62 -16.86 -26.01 -0.64
N ILE A 63 -18.00 -25.36 -0.39
CA ILE A 63 -18.62 -24.99 0.90
C ILE A 63 -18.10 -23.62 1.36
N SER A 64 -18.72 -22.54 0.86
CA SER A 64 -18.53 -21.21 1.44
C SER A 64 -19.24 -21.18 2.80
N SER A 65 -18.67 -21.83 3.81
CA SER A 65 -19.15 -21.76 5.19
C SER A 65 -18.95 -20.31 5.65
N ARG A 66 -20.01 -19.50 5.49
CA ARG A 66 -20.01 -18.13 5.97
C ARG A 66 -20.05 -18.18 7.49
N TRP A 67 -19.24 -17.33 8.11
CA TRP A 67 -19.32 -17.12 9.54
C TRP A 67 -20.46 -16.18 9.84
N GLY A 68 -21.35 -16.58 10.74
CA GLY A 68 -22.32 -15.72 11.40
C GLY A 68 -21.83 -15.41 12.81
N CYS A 69 -21.84 -14.14 13.19
CA CYS A 69 -21.55 -13.69 14.55
C CYS A 69 -22.73 -12.88 15.09
N TYR A 70 -22.98 -13.01 16.38
CA TYR A 70 -24.05 -12.35 17.11
C TYR A 70 -23.52 -11.75 18.42
N LEU A 71 -24.00 -10.55 18.75
CA LEU A 71 -23.79 -9.86 20.00
C LEU A 71 -25.16 -9.42 20.52
N ASP A 72 -25.40 -9.61 21.81
CA ASP A 72 -26.55 -9.03 22.50
C ASP A 72 -26.03 -8.01 23.51
N ASP A 73 -26.36 -6.74 23.28
CA ASP A 73 -25.98 -5.63 24.16
C ASP A 73 -27.24 -4.96 24.70
N LEU A 74 -27.20 -4.52 25.96
CA LEU A 74 -28.36 -3.93 26.64
C LEU A 74 -28.81 -2.60 26.00
N ARG A 75 -27.90 -1.85 25.37
CA ARG A 75 -28.19 -0.55 24.75
C ARG A 75 -28.46 -0.69 23.25
N ALA A 76 -27.65 -1.48 22.56
CA ALA A 76 -27.73 -1.65 21.12
C ALA A 76 -28.68 -2.79 20.67
N GLY A 77 -29.14 -3.61 21.62
CA GLY A 77 -29.96 -4.80 21.38
C GLY A 77 -29.20 -5.91 20.66
N GLY A 78 -29.95 -6.85 20.08
CA GLY A 78 -29.39 -7.93 19.28
C GLY A 78 -28.78 -7.44 17.96
N ILE A 79 -27.54 -7.82 17.72
CA ILE A 79 -26.74 -7.42 16.55
C ILE A 79 -26.14 -8.65 15.91
N TYR A 80 -26.33 -8.76 14.60
CA TYR A 80 -25.85 -9.88 13.81
C TYR A 80 -25.02 -9.40 12.61
N GLY A 81 -23.98 -10.16 12.26
CA GLY A 81 -23.08 -9.88 11.15
C GLY A 81 -22.51 -11.17 10.55
N THR A 82 -22.28 -11.16 9.24
CA THR A 82 -21.73 -12.31 8.50
C THR A 82 -20.44 -11.96 7.77
N GLY A 83 -19.58 -12.95 7.54
CA GLY A 83 -18.33 -12.75 6.83
C GLY A 83 -17.78 -14.06 6.27
N TYR A 84 -16.80 -13.96 5.36
CA TYR A 84 -16.07 -15.11 4.85
C TYR A 84 -15.09 -15.66 5.88
N THR A 85 -14.67 -14.82 6.83
CA THR A 85 -13.85 -15.23 7.96
C THR A 85 -14.55 -14.89 9.28
N LYS A 86 -14.21 -15.63 10.35
CA LYS A 86 -14.67 -15.32 11.71
C LYS A 86 -14.32 -13.89 12.12
N ALA A 87 -13.13 -13.41 11.73
CA ALA A 87 -12.66 -12.06 12.05
C ALA A 87 -13.50 -11.00 11.33
N GLU A 88 -13.84 -11.21 10.06
CA GLU A 88 -14.71 -10.31 9.31
C GLU A 88 -16.12 -10.24 9.92
N ALA A 89 -16.72 -11.40 10.21
CA ALA A 89 -18.04 -11.47 10.82
C ALA A 89 -18.06 -10.78 12.20
N LYS A 90 -17.03 -10.99 13.03
CA LYS A 90 -16.85 -10.29 14.31
C LYS A 90 -16.71 -8.79 14.15
N GLY A 91 -15.85 -8.34 13.22
CA GLY A 91 -15.62 -6.92 12.96
C GLY A 91 -16.92 -6.20 12.61
N ARG A 92 -17.73 -6.79 11.73
CA ARG A 92 -19.04 -6.23 11.35
C ARG A 92 -20.03 -6.16 12.51
N VAL A 93 -20.02 -7.11 13.45
CA VAL A 93 -20.87 -7.06 14.63
C VAL A 93 -20.44 -5.93 15.57
N LEU A 94 -19.14 -5.77 15.79
CA LEU A 94 -18.61 -4.71 16.65
C LEU A 94 -18.82 -3.32 16.05
N GLU A 95 -18.66 -3.19 14.73
CA GLU A 95 -18.97 -1.96 13.98
C GLU A 95 -20.43 -1.55 14.16
N LYS A 96 -21.37 -2.46 13.88
CA LYS A 96 -22.83 -2.22 14.08
C LYS A 96 -23.20 -1.94 15.54
N CYS A 97 -22.47 -2.52 16.48
CA CYS A 97 -22.65 -2.22 17.90
C CYS A 97 -22.24 -0.79 18.23
N ALA A 98 -21.10 -0.33 17.70
CA ALA A 98 -20.61 1.02 17.91
C ALA A 98 -21.53 2.07 17.26
N GLU A 99 -22.07 1.77 16.08
CA GLU A 99 -23.05 2.63 15.39
C GLU A 99 -24.35 2.85 16.19
N LYS A 100 -24.68 1.92 17.09
CA LYS A 100 -25.85 1.99 17.98
C LYS A 100 -25.52 2.52 19.38
N ASP A 101 -24.33 3.09 19.58
CA ASP A 101 -23.83 3.56 20.87
C ASP A 101 -23.87 2.47 21.97
N GLY A 102 -23.69 1.19 21.58
CA GLY A 102 -23.65 0.05 22.49
C GLY A 102 -22.34 -0.08 23.25
N THR A 103 -22.29 -0.98 24.25
CA THR A 103 -21.05 -1.31 24.96
C THR A 103 -20.41 -2.56 24.35
N CYS A 104 -19.60 -2.35 23.33
CA CYS A 104 -19.14 -3.42 22.44
C CYS A 104 -17.86 -4.09 22.95
N PHE A 105 -17.97 -5.32 23.45
CA PHE A 105 -16.83 -6.14 23.83
C PHE A 105 -16.69 -7.34 22.90
N GLU A 106 -15.49 -7.56 22.37
CA GLU A 106 -15.22 -8.71 21.51
C GLU A 106 -15.48 -10.05 22.23
N SER A 107 -15.22 -10.12 23.53
CA SER A 107 -15.46 -11.30 24.37
C SER A 107 -16.94 -11.70 24.45
N SER A 108 -17.85 -10.76 24.19
CA SER A 108 -19.30 -10.99 24.21
C SER A 108 -19.86 -11.47 22.87
N VAL A 109 -19.05 -11.47 21.80
CA VAL A 109 -19.47 -11.89 20.45
C VAL A 109 -19.42 -13.41 20.32
N LYS A 110 -20.56 -14.02 20.00
CA LYS A 110 -20.69 -15.46 19.72
C LYS A 110 -20.69 -15.69 18.22
N CYS A 111 -19.92 -16.66 17.72
CA CYS A 111 -19.86 -16.94 16.29
C CYS A 111 -20.09 -18.42 16.00
N SER A 112 -20.80 -18.70 14.92
CA SER A 112 -21.01 -20.02 14.34
C SER A 112 -20.71 -19.98 12.84
N THR A 113 -20.34 -21.13 12.28
CA THR A 113 -20.40 -21.33 10.83
C THR A 113 -21.85 -21.64 10.46
N GLU A 114 -22.36 -21.03 9.39
CA GLU A 114 -23.58 -21.53 8.74
C GLU A 114 -23.19 -22.81 8.00
N ASP A 115 -23.72 -23.94 8.48
CA ASP A 115 -23.56 -25.28 7.88
C ASP A 115 -24.42 -25.43 6.62
#